data_AF-A0A944DTE4-F1
#
_entry.id   AF-A0A944DTE4-F1
#
_cell.length_a   1.000
_cell.length_b   1.000
_cell.length_c   1.000
_cell.angle_alpha   90.00
_cell.angle_beta   90.00
_cell.angle_gamma   90.00
#
_symmetry.space_group_name_H-M   'P 1'
#
loop_
_entity.id
_entity.type
_entity.pdbx_description
1 polymer ?
#
loop_
_entity_poly.entity_id
_entity_poly.type
_entity_poly.pdbx_seq_one_letter_code
_entity_poly.pdbx_strand_id
1 'polypeptide(L)'
;MELVLEIEDTEALTGAALERIAADEFMPDEERSHAQSAVREDEAEALAYLVDPFDLVAEVPGVELAQASWSSEQVEYDPEAQEWDLDDDFDGIRDEYEGDDDEDDDDGDDDADGDEGGGDGGGRGE
;
A
#
# COMPACT_ATOMS: atom_id res chain seq x y z
N MET A 1 7.22 4.10 27.74
CA MET A 1 7.53 5.50 27.43
C MET A 1 6.79 5.81 26.15
N GLU A 2 6.13 6.95 26.07
CA GLU A 2 5.47 7.44 24.85
C GLU A 2 6.27 8.62 24.34
N LEU A 3 6.59 8.63 23.04
CA LEU A 3 7.29 9.72 22.38
C LEU A 3 6.33 10.37 21.38
N VAL A 4 6.17 11.69 21.49
CA VAL A 4 5.43 12.50 20.52
C VAL A 4 6.41 13.48 19.91
N LEU A 5 6.48 13.51 18.58
CA LEU A 5 7.35 14.38 17.80
C LEU A 5 6.48 15.27 16.93
N GLU A 6 6.77 16.58 16.92
CA GLU A 6 6.21 17.52 15.96
C GLU A 6 7.21 17.76 14.84
N ILE A 7 6.74 17.77 13.59
CA ILE A 7 7.55 18.08 12.41
C ILE A 7 7.23 19.52 11.99
N GLU A 8 8.18 20.43 12.22
CA GLU A 8 7.99 21.85 11.92
C GLU A 8 8.02 22.16 10.42
N ASP A 9 8.79 21.38 9.65
CA ASP A 9 8.97 21.57 8.20
C ASP A 9 9.01 20.22 7.49
N THR A 10 7.86 19.85 6.93
CA THR A 10 7.67 18.58 6.21
C THR A 10 8.34 18.58 4.84
N GLU A 11 8.42 19.73 4.16
CA GLU A 11 9.12 19.82 2.87
C GLU A 11 10.62 19.64 3.03
N ALA A 12 11.22 20.23 4.08
CA ALA A 12 12.64 20.03 4.39
C ALA A 12 12.94 18.56 4.74
N LEU A 13 12.04 17.88 5.45
CA LEU A 13 12.16 16.47 5.78
C LEU A 13 12.13 15.59 4.51
N THR A 14 11.11 15.74 3.67
CA THR A 14 11.00 15.02 2.41
C THR A 14 12.19 15.33 1.50
N GLY A 15 12.65 16.59 1.46
CA GLY A 15 13.85 16.98 0.71
C GLY A 15 15.11 16.24 1.18
N ALA A 16 15.34 16.17 2.49
CA ALA A 16 16.47 15.43 3.05
C ALA A 16 16.41 13.93 2.74
N ALA A 17 15.22 13.33 2.81
CA ALA A 17 15.01 11.94 2.44
C ALA A 17 15.33 11.70 0.95
N LEU A 18 14.84 12.57 0.06
CA LEU A 18 15.12 12.49 -1.38
C LEU A 18 16.62 12.64 -1.70
N GLU A 19 17.32 13.54 -1.01
CA GLU A 19 18.78 13.69 -1.15
C GLU A 19 19.52 12.42 -0.71
N ARG A 20 19.10 11.82 0.40
CA ARG A 20 19.66 10.55 0.91
C ARG A 20 19.43 9.40 -0.08
N ILE A 21 18.20 9.26 -0.61
CA ILE A 21 17.85 8.24 -1.62
C ILE A 21 18.68 8.42 -2.90
N ALA A 22 18.87 9.65 -3.35
CA ALA A 22 19.65 9.95 -4.55
C ALA A 22 21.15 9.65 -4.35
N ALA A 23 21.66 9.79 -3.12
CA ALA A 23 23.05 9.53 -2.78
C ALA A 23 23.37 8.04 -2.53
N ASP A 24 22.36 7.18 -2.40
CA ASP A 24 22.56 5.74 -2.23
C ASP A 24 22.95 5.06 -3.54
N GLU A 25 24.23 4.74 -3.69
CA GLU A 25 24.80 4.07 -4.88
C GLU A 25 24.52 2.56 -4.93
N PHE A 26 24.11 1.95 -3.82
CA PHE A 26 23.86 0.52 -3.72
C PHE A 26 22.39 0.17 -3.97
N MET A 27 21.50 1.17 -3.95
CA MET A 27 20.08 1.01 -4.22
C MET A 27 19.81 0.78 -5.73
N PRO A 28 19.11 -0.31 -6.12
CA PRO A 28 18.62 -0.51 -7.47
C PRO A 28 17.65 0.58 -7.93
N ASP A 29 17.55 0.83 -9.24
CA ASP A 29 16.72 1.92 -9.78
C ASP A 29 15.22 1.77 -9.48
N GLU A 30 14.70 0.53 -9.51
CA GLU A 30 13.30 0.23 -9.21
C GLU A 30 12.97 0.53 -7.75
N GLU A 31 13.81 0.05 -6.83
CA GLU A 31 13.71 0.32 -5.39
C GLU A 31 13.84 1.83 -5.11
N ARG A 32 14.76 2.51 -5.81
CA ARG A 32 14.93 3.96 -5.71
C ARG A 32 13.66 4.70 -6.11
N SER A 33 13.04 4.33 -7.22
CA SER A 33 11.80 4.97 -7.67
C SER A 33 10.69 4.75 -6.65
N HIS A 34 10.58 3.55 -6.07
CA HIS A 34 9.58 3.24 -5.06
C HIS A 34 9.80 4.07 -3.79
N ALA A 35 11.03 4.09 -3.25
CA ALA A 35 11.38 4.88 -2.08
C ALA A 35 11.10 6.38 -2.30
N GLN A 36 11.46 6.91 -3.47
CA GLN A 36 11.18 8.31 -3.81
C GLN A 36 9.69 8.65 -3.90
N SER A 37 8.84 7.70 -4.29
CA SER A 37 7.38 7.91 -4.26
C SER A 37 6.89 7.88 -2.82
N ALA A 38 7.27 6.87 -2.02
CA ALA A 38 6.84 6.71 -0.63
C ALA A 38 7.12 7.97 0.21
N VAL A 39 8.35 8.50 0.18
CA VAL A 39 8.72 9.69 0.98
C VAL A 39 8.06 11.00 0.53
N ARG A 40 7.48 11.02 -0.69
CA ARG A 40 6.68 12.16 -1.17
C ARG A 40 5.21 12.03 -0.80
N GLU A 41 4.75 10.82 -0.53
CA GLU A 41 3.36 10.53 -0.19
C GLU A 41 3.11 10.61 1.31
N ASP A 42 4.10 10.29 2.15
CA ASP A 42 3.97 10.27 3.61
C ASP A 42 5.24 10.79 4.33
N GLU A 43 5.06 11.72 5.27
CA GLU A 43 6.15 12.24 6.10
C GLU A 43 6.73 11.18 7.07
N ALA A 44 5.92 10.22 7.51
CA ALA A 44 6.39 9.10 8.32
C ALA A 44 7.37 8.22 7.53
N GLU A 45 7.13 8.01 6.24
CA GLU A 45 8.05 7.29 5.35
C GLU A 45 9.35 8.08 5.16
N ALA A 46 9.26 9.40 4.97
CA ALA A 46 10.45 10.26 4.89
C ALA A 46 11.29 10.19 6.18
N LEU A 47 10.65 10.20 7.35
CA LEU A 47 11.32 10.04 8.64
C LEU A 47 11.94 8.65 8.78
N ALA A 48 11.19 7.58 8.47
CA ALA A 48 11.66 6.20 8.57
C ALA A 48 12.90 5.97 7.69
N TYR A 49 12.92 6.55 6.48
CA TYR A 49 14.06 6.44 5.56
C TYR A 49 15.35 7.10 6.11
N LEU A 50 15.21 8.15 6.91
CA LEU A 50 16.36 8.88 7.48
C LEU A 50 16.92 8.22 8.76
N VAL A 51 16.17 7.30 9.37
CA VAL A 51 16.59 6.62 10.59
C VAL A 51 17.42 5.38 10.24
N ASP A 52 18.68 5.34 10.71
CA ASP A 52 19.47 4.11 10.73
C ASP A 52 19.31 3.42 12.10
N PRO A 53 18.51 2.33 12.19
CA PRO A 53 18.23 1.69 13.47
C PRO A 53 19.47 1.02 14.07
N PHE A 54 20.45 0.62 13.26
CA PHE A 54 21.67 -0.01 13.77
C PHE A 54 22.60 1.02 14.40
N ASP A 55 22.79 2.16 13.72
CA ASP A 55 23.58 3.27 14.26
C ASP A 55 22.97 3.79 15.57
N LEU A 56 21.64 3.89 15.65
CA LEU A 56 20.93 4.34 16.86
C LEU A 56 21.21 3.48 18.10
N VAL A 57 21.34 2.16 17.93
CA VAL A 57 21.52 1.25 19.08
C VAL A 57 22.99 0.86 19.30
N ALA A 58 23.89 1.17 18.38
CA ALA A 58 25.30 0.77 18.43
C ALA A 58 26.06 1.36 19.63
N GLU A 59 25.70 2.56 20.09
CA GLU A 59 26.35 3.22 21.22
C GLU A 59 25.74 2.86 22.59
N VAL A 60 24.64 2.08 22.61
CA VAL A 60 23.93 1.74 23.84
C VAL A 60 24.70 0.66 24.62
N PRO A 61 25.16 0.93 25.86
CA PRO A 61 25.96 -0.03 26.62
C PRO A 61 25.24 -1.36 26.87
N GLY A 62 25.89 -2.47 26.52
CA GLY A 62 25.36 -3.81 26.72
C GLY A 62 24.41 -4.32 25.64
N VAL A 63 24.21 -3.56 24.56
CA VAL A 63 23.51 -4.05 23.36
C VAL A 63 24.49 -4.82 22.47
N GLU A 64 24.10 -6.05 22.11
CA GLU A 64 24.77 -6.87 21.11
C GLU A 64 23.76 -7.20 20.00
N LEU A 65 24.07 -6.85 18.75
CA LEU A 65 23.22 -7.17 17.60
C LEU A 65 23.41 -8.64 17.21
N ALA A 66 22.32 -9.41 17.23
CA ALA A 66 22.28 -10.79 16.77
C ALA A 66 21.43 -10.90 15.50
N GLN A 67 21.91 -11.66 14.51
CA GLN A 67 21.15 -11.91 13.29
C GLN A 67 20.09 -12.98 13.55
N ALA A 68 18.82 -12.63 13.34
CA ALA A 68 17.74 -13.61 13.31
C ALA A 68 17.52 -14.05 11.85
N SER A 69 17.64 -15.35 11.59
CA SER A 69 17.32 -15.94 10.29
C SER A 69 15.94 -16.58 10.36
N TRP A 70 15.08 -16.20 9.42
CA TRP A 70 13.80 -16.83 9.17
C TRP A 70 13.84 -17.41 7.77
N SER A 71 13.51 -18.69 7.63
CA SER A 71 13.34 -19.34 6.33
C SER A 71 11.85 -19.58 6.10
N SER A 72 11.33 -19.11 4.97
CA SER A 72 10.03 -19.56 4.48
C SER A 72 10.24 -20.61 3.40
N GLU A 73 9.32 -21.56 3.31
CA GLU A 73 9.22 -22.51 2.22
C GLU A 73 7.80 -22.41 1.65
N GLN A 74 7.69 -22.40 0.32
CA GLN A 74 6.38 -22.44 -0.31
C GLN A 74 5.84 -23.86 -0.21
N VAL A 75 4.75 -24.04 0.53
CA VAL A 75 4.06 -25.32 0.72
C VAL A 75 2.72 -25.30 0.00
N GLU A 76 2.22 -26.47 -0.43
CA GLU A 76 0.85 -26.59 -0.92
C GLU A 76 -0.13 -26.35 0.22
N TYR A 77 -1.23 -25.65 -0.07
CA TYR A 77 -2.30 -25.43 0.90
C TYR A 77 -2.93 -26.76 1.29
N ASP A 78 -2.86 -27.11 2.58
CA ASP A 78 -3.49 -28.29 3.15
C ASP A 78 -4.69 -27.83 4.02
N PRO A 79 -5.95 -28.07 3.58
CA PRO A 79 -7.14 -27.68 4.33
C PRO A 79 -7.34 -28.49 5.62
N GLU A 80 -6.62 -29.60 5.79
CA GLU A 80 -6.60 -30.41 7.00
C GLU A 80 -5.41 -30.04 7.91
N ALA A 81 -4.53 -29.11 7.47
CA ALA A 81 -3.50 -28.57 8.34
C ALA A 81 -4.17 -27.86 9.51
N GLN A 82 -3.52 -27.90 10.68
CA GLN A 82 -3.91 -27.03 11.79
C GLN A 82 -3.94 -25.61 11.26
N GLU A 83 -5.13 -25.02 11.24
CA GLU A 83 -5.26 -23.57 11.15
C GLU A 83 -4.31 -23.01 12.20
N TRP A 84 -3.53 -22.01 11.82
CA TRP A 84 -2.77 -21.27 12.81
C TRP A 84 -3.83 -20.71 13.75
N ASP A 85 -3.90 -21.19 15.00
CA ASP A 85 -4.83 -20.67 16.00
C ASP A 85 -4.48 -19.19 16.24
N LEU A 86 -5.02 -18.32 15.38
CA LEU A 86 -4.92 -16.87 15.47
C LEU A 86 -5.75 -16.34 16.64
N ASP A 87 -6.59 -17.19 17.23
CA ASP A 87 -7.60 -16.85 18.24
C ASP A 87 -7.14 -16.97 19.70
N ASP A 88 -6.06 -17.69 20.03
CA ASP A 88 -5.76 -17.98 21.45
C ASP A 88 -4.95 -16.89 22.18
N ASP A 89 -4.36 -15.90 21.48
CA ASP A 89 -3.59 -14.81 22.12
C ASP A 89 -3.68 -13.42 21.42
N PHE A 90 -4.50 -13.23 20.37
CA PHE A 90 -4.65 -11.92 19.69
C PHE A 90 -5.97 -11.22 20.07
N ASP A 91 -6.02 -10.71 21.30
CA ASP A 91 -7.15 -9.93 21.81
C ASP A 91 -7.20 -8.55 21.11
N GLY A 92 -7.86 -8.46 19.95
CA GLY A 92 -8.59 -7.25 19.57
C GLY A 92 -8.32 -6.56 18.24
N ILE A 93 -8.47 -7.22 17.09
CA ILE A 93 -9.01 -6.54 15.88
C ILE A 93 -10.08 -7.41 15.22
N ARG A 94 -11.32 -7.24 15.68
CA ARG A 94 -12.52 -7.61 14.92
C ARG A 94 -12.95 -6.36 14.16
N ASP A 95 -12.43 -6.16 12.95
CA ASP A 95 -13.04 -5.21 12.02
C ASP A 95 -14.19 -5.93 11.31
N GLU A 96 -15.39 -5.48 11.63
CA GLU A 96 -16.67 -5.92 11.10
C GLU A 96 -16.81 -5.35 9.68
N TYR A 97 -16.33 -6.10 8.68
CA TYR A 97 -16.69 -5.86 7.29
C TYR A 97 -18.12 -6.37 7.07
N GLU A 98 -19.12 -5.55 7.43
CA GLU A 98 -20.49 -5.72 6.93
C GLU A 98 -20.48 -5.34 5.45
N GLY A 99 -20.48 -6.37 4.59
CA GLY A 99 -20.77 -6.21 3.17
C GLY A 99 -22.22 -5.78 2.99
N ASP A 100 -22.40 -4.54 2.56
CA ASP A 100 -23.68 -3.98 2.11
C ASP A 100 -23.96 -4.58 0.71
N ASP A 101 -24.55 -5.78 0.69
CA ASP A 101 -25.13 -6.39 -0.52
C ASP A 101 -26.48 -5.70 -0.81
N ASP A 102 -26.43 -4.52 -1.43
CA ASP A 102 -27.60 -3.93 -2.11
C ASP A 102 -27.87 -4.74 -3.40
N GLU A 103 -28.71 -5.78 -3.28
CA GLU A 103 -29.36 -6.45 -4.40
C GLU A 103 -30.39 -5.50 -5.04
N ASP A 104 -29.97 -4.73 -6.06
CA ASP A 104 -30.89 -3.98 -6.93
C ASP A 104 -31.74 -4.96 -7.76
N ASP A 105 -32.95 -5.21 -7.27
CA ASP A 105 -34.09 -5.85 -7.91
C ASP A 105 -34.71 -4.85 -8.93
N ASP A 106 -34.40 -4.99 -10.23
CA ASP A 106 -35.11 -4.31 -11.32
C ASP A 106 -35.53 -5.32 -12.40
N ASP A 107 -36.57 -6.10 -12.08
CA ASP A 107 -37.41 -6.78 -13.07
C ASP A 107 -38.47 -5.81 -13.61
N GLY A 108 -38.42 -5.50 -14.91
CA GLY A 108 -39.39 -4.60 -15.55
C GLY A 108 -39.32 -4.58 -17.08
N ASP A 109 -39.53 -5.75 -17.71
CA ASP A 109 -39.88 -5.89 -19.13
C ASP A 109 -41.21 -5.15 -19.43
N ASP A 110 -41.26 -4.31 -20.48
CA ASP A 110 -42.41 -4.21 -21.41
C ASP A 110 -42.15 -3.24 -22.60
N ASP A 111 -42.27 -3.83 -23.80
CA ASP A 111 -42.87 -3.28 -25.02
C ASP A 111 -42.24 -2.15 -25.87
N ALA A 112 -41.65 -2.61 -26.99
CA ALA A 112 -42.02 -2.30 -28.38
C ALA A 112 -42.47 -0.88 -28.77
N ASP A 113 -41.73 -0.26 -29.71
CA ASP A 113 -42.31 0.22 -30.97
C ASP A 113 -41.20 0.56 -31.98
N GLY A 114 -41.35 0.05 -33.20
CA GLY A 114 -40.45 0.30 -34.33
C GLY A 114 -40.88 1.51 -35.16
N ASP A 115 -39.92 2.26 -35.69
CA ASP A 115 -40.07 3.07 -36.90
C ASP A 115 -38.68 3.51 -37.41
N GLU A 116 -38.02 2.71 -38.24
CA GLU A 116 -36.92 3.21 -39.08
C GLU A 116 -37.44 3.44 -40.50
N GLY A 117 -38.10 4.59 -40.69
CA GLY A 117 -38.59 5.06 -41.98
C GLY A 117 -37.80 6.26 -42.52
N GLY A 118 -37.12 6.08 -43.66
CA GLY A 118 -36.78 7.11 -44.66
C GLY A 118 -35.61 8.04 -44.31
N GLY A 119 -34.61 8.32 -45.16
CA GLY A 119 -34.62 8.46 -46.61
C GLY A 119 -34.28 9.91 -46.98
N ASP A 120 -33.46 10.08 -48.02
CA ASP A 120 -33.05 11.34 -48.69
C ASP A 120 -31.87 12.12 -48.05
N GLY A 121 -30.83 12.59 -48.73
CA GLY A 121 -30.53 12.71 -50.15
C GLY A 121 -29.59 13.91 -50.38
N GLY A 122 -28.49 13.71 -51.13
CA GLY A 122 -27.68 14.77 -51.78
C GLY A 122 -26.75 15.63 -50.89
N GLY A 123 -25.59 16.09 -51.32
CA GLY A 123 -25.16 16.36 -52.70
C GLY A 123 -23.63 16.54 -52.81
N ARG A 124 -23.18 16.31 -54.05
CA ARG A 124 -21.81 16.51 -54.55
C ARG A 124 -21.67 17.92 -55.13
N GLY A 125 -20.43 18.40 -55.21
CA GLY A 125 -19.99 19.51 -56.08
C GLY A 125 -19.34 20.62 -55.28
N GLU A 126 -18.22 21.23 -55.66
CA GLU A 126 -17.27 21.07 -56.79
C GLU A 126 -15.90 21.59 -56.29
#